data_AF-A0A1R1YUZ8-F1
#
_entry.id   AF-A0A1R1YUZ8-F1
#
_cell.length_a   1.000
_cell.length_b   1.000
_cell.length_c   1.000
_cell.angle_alpha   90.00
_cell.angle_beta   90.00
_cell.angle_gamma   90.00
#
_symmetry.space_group_name_H-M   'P 1'
#
loop_
_entity.id
_entity.type
_entity.pdbx_description
1 polymer ?
#
loop_
_entity_poly.entity_id
_entity_poly.type
_entity_poly.pdbx_seq_one_letter_code
_entity_poly.pdbx_strand_id
1 'polypeptide(L)'
;MTGERDPNIVTSGLSGIVTEQGITVEVHIIRLEDEPGWTLEVVNHSGTSTVWDDPFATDDAAWAAFRHTVEKEGMRAFLDQAVVIPFRR
;
A
#
# COMPACT_ATOMS: atom_id res chain seq x y z
N MET A 1 -28.77 19.36 12.60
CA MET A 1 -28.04 18.67 11.52
C MET A 1 -26.58 18.69 11.94
N THR A 2 -26.07 17.59 12.49
CA THR A 2 -24.62 17.49 12.72
C THR A 2 -24.00 17.28 11.34
N GLY A 3 -23.43 18.36 10.80
CA GLY A 3 -22.67 18.29 9.56
C GLY A 3 -21.31 17.71 9.88
N GLU A 4 -21.24 16.39 10.05
CA GLU A 4 -19.97 15.68 10.18
C GLU A 4 -19.39 15.58 8.77
N ARG A 5 -18.28 16.30 8.53
CA ARG A 5 -17.54 16.23 7.28
C ARG A 5 -16.81 14.91 7.22
N ASP A 6 -16.73 14.30 6.04
CA ASP A 6 -15.87 13.13 5.84
C ASP A 6 -14.41 13.47 6.22
N PRO A 7 -13.69 12.56 6.91
CA PRO A 7 -12.30 12.79 7.33
C PRO A 7 -11.39 12.98 6.12
N ASN A 8 -10.41 13.89 6.24
CA ASN A 8 -9.38 14.08 5.24
C ASN A 8 -8.41 12.89 5.24
N ILE A 9 -7.80 12.65 4.07
CA ILE A 9 -6.69 11.71 3.93
C ILE A 9 -5.38 12.43 4.24
N VAL A 10 -4.57 11.82 5.11
CA VAL A 10 -3.19 12.23 5.38
C VAL A 10 -2.26 11.29 4.62
N THR A 11 -1.36 11.84 3.82
CA THR A 11 -0.35 11.10 3.07
C THR A 11 1.01 11.24 3.75
N SER A 12 1.70 10.14 3.99
CA SER A 12 3.06 10.16 4.51
C SER A 12 4.04 10.66 3.45
N GLY A 13 5.09 11.37 3.88
CA GLY A 13 6.23 11.74 3.03
C GLY A 13 7.08 10.56 2.56
N LEU A 14 6.86 9.35 3.09
CA LEU A 14 7.45 8.10 2.60
C LEU A 14 6.73 7.54 1.37
N SER A 15 5.57 8.09 1.02
CA SER A 15 4.88 7.75 -0.22
C SER A 15 5.66 8.25 -1.43
N GLY A 16 5.58 7.53 -2.53
CA GLY A 16 6.21 7.95 -3.77
C GLY A 16 6.55 6.80 -4.72
N ILE A 17 7.21 7.17 -5.81
CA ILE A 17 7.62 6.22 -6.85
C ILE A 17 8.93 5.55 -6.43
N VAL A 18 8.94 4.21 -6.48
CA VAL A 18 10.13 3.40 -6.24
C VAL A 18 10.45 2.60 -7.48
N THR A 19 11.68 2.76 -7.98
CA THR A 19 12.21 1.96 -9.09
C THR A 19 13.43 1.17 -8.63
N GLU A 20 13.33 -0.15 -8.70
CA GLU A 20 14.42 -1.06 -8.37
C GLU A 20 14.35 -2.30 -9.29
N GLN A 21 15.51 -2.82 -9.70
CA GLN A 21 15.60 -4.00 -10.59
C GLN A 21 14.80 -3.84 -11.91
N GLY A 22 14.63 -2.60 -12.40
CA GLY A 22 13.87 -2.29 -13.61
C GLY A 22 12.34 -2.33 -13.44
N ILE A 23 11.85 -2.53 -12.22
CA ILE A 23 10.42 -2.52 -11.88
C ILE A 23 10.11 -1.22 -11.15
N THR A 24 9.04 -0.54 -11.58
CA THR A 24 8.55 0.69 -10.96
C THR A 24 7.20 0.45 -10.32
N VAL A 25 7.04 0.89 -9.08
CA VAL A 25 5.78 0.88 -8.33
C VAL A 25 5.56 2.25 -7.69
N GLU A 26 4.30 2.57 -7.41
CA GLU A 26 3.90 3.70 -6.58
C GLU A 26 3.52 3.18 -5.19
N VAL A 27 4.21 3.67 -4.17
CA VAL A 27 3.97 3.35 -2.76
C VAL A 27 3.10 4.44 -2.15
N HIS A 28 1.92 4.08 -1.69
CA HIS A 28 0.97 4.94 -0.99
C HIS A 28 0.92 4.54 0.48
N ILE A 29 1.36 5.42 1.37
CA ILE A 29 1.24 5.25 2.82
C ILE A 29 0.32 6.35 3.34
N ILE A 30 -0.92 5.98 3.63
CA ILE A 30 -2.00 6.93 3.92
C ILE A 30 -2.75 6.56 5.19
N ARG A 31 -3.42 7.53 5.80
CA ARG A 31 -4.40 7.31 6.88
C ARG A 31 -5.53 8.32 6.79
N LEU A 32 -6.65 8.04 7.44
CA LEU A 32 -7.65 9.08 7.73
C LEU A 32 -7.13 9.97 8.86
N GLU A 33 -7.39 11.27 8.80
CA GLU A 33 -6.86 12.23 9.79
C GLU A 33 -7.30 11.89 11.23
N ASP A 34 -8.51 11.31 11.35
CA ASP A 34 -9.16 10.90 12.60
C ASP A 34 -8.76 9.49 13.07
N GLU A 35 -8.12 8.70 12.21
CA GLU A 35 -7.70 7.33 12.51
C GLU A 35 -6.19 7.26 12.79
N PRO A 36 -5.75 6.46 13.78
CA PRO A 36 -4.34 6.33 14.10
C PRO A 36 -3.58 5.40 13.14
N GLY A 37 -4.27 4.51 12.44
CA GLY A 37 -3.68 3.45 11.62
C GLY A 37 -3.31 3.91 10.21
N TRP A 38 -2.14 3.48 9.74
CA TRP A 38 -1.64 3.71 8.38
C TRP A 38 -1.90 2.51 7.48
N THR A 39 -2.41 2.75 6.29
CA THR A 39 -2.56 1.76 5.22
C THR A 39 -1.37 1.86 4.28
N LEU A 40 -0.80 0.71 3.91
CA LEU A 40 0.14 0.58 2.81
C LEU A 40 -0.59 0.03 1.59
N GLU A 41 -0.47 0.75 0.48
CA GLU A 41 -0.89 0.32 -0.85
C GLU A 41 0.31 0.45 -1.80
N VAL A 42 0.56 -0.58 -2.61
CA VAL A 42 1.59 -0.58 -3.63
C VAL A 42 0.95 -0.85 -4.98
N VAL A 43 1.04 0.12 -5.89
CA VAL A 43 0.43 0.06 -7.22
C VAL A 43 1.51 -0.12 -8.27
N ASN A 44 1.35 -1.12 -9.14
CA ASN A 44 2.29 -1.33 -10.24
C ASN A 44 1.91 -0.56 -11.50
N HIS A 45 2.73 -0.65 -12.56
CA HIS A 45 2.49 0.06 -13.82
C HIS A 45 1.17 -0.33 -14.53
N SER A 46 0.60 -1.50 -14.24
CA SER A 46 -0.68 -1.96 -14.78
C SER A 46 -1.87 -1.39 -14.02
N GLY A 47 -1.64 -0.68 -12.90
CA GLY A 47 -2.68 -0.25 -11.98
C GLY A 47 -3.13 -1.34 -11.01
N THR A 48 -2.44 -2.49 -10.95
CA THR A 48 -2.74 -3.54 -9.98
C THR A 48 -2.22 -3.11 -8.62
N SER A 49 -3.11 -3.15 -7.62
CA SER A 49 -2.83 -2.73 -6.25
C SER A 49 -2.59 -3.93 -5.34
N THR A 50 -1.55 -3.85 -4.52
CA THR A 50 -1.29 -4.73 -3.39
C THR A 50 -1.51 -3.94 -2.10
N VAL A 51 -2.48 -4.36 -1.29
CA VAL A 51 -2.84 -3.70 -0.04
C VAL A 51 -2.65 -4.69 1.11
N TRP A 52 -2.16 -4.20 2.24
CA TRP A 52 -2.03 -4.99 3.46
C TRP A 52 -3.33 -4.93 4.25
N ASP A 53 -3.82 -6.08 4.74
CA ASP A 53 -5.11 -6.18 5.44
C ASP A 53 -5.14 -5.41 6.77
N ASP A 54 -4.05 -5.45 7.55
CA ASP A 54 -3.96 -4.80 8.85
C ASP A 54 -3.26 -3.43 8.75
N PRO A 55 -3.81 -2.37 9.38
CA PRO A 55 -3.16 -1.07 9.42
C PRO A 55 -1.93 -1.08 10.34
N PHE A 56 -0.94 -0.26 9.98
CA PHE A 56 0.30 -0.07 10.72
C PHE A 56 0.19 1.06 11.74
N ALA A 57 0.92 0.94 12.86
CA ALA A 57 0.93 1.97 13.89
C ALA A 57 1.68 3.25 13.47
N THR A 58 2.62 3.14 12.54
CA THR A 58 3.41 4.26 12.00
C THR A 58 3.61 4.10 10.49
N ASP A 59 3.85 5.21 9.81
CA ASP A 59 4.24 5.21 8.41
C ASP A 59 5.61 4.55 8.18
N ASP A 60 6.54 4.67 9.12
CA ASP A 60 7.82 3.96 9.09
C ASP A 60 7.61 2.42 9.14
N ALA A 61 6.67 1.93 9.94
CA ALA A 61 6.34 0.50 9.99
C ALA A 61 5.70 0.01 8.68
N ALA A 62 4.83 0.83 8.07
CA ALA A 62 4.30 0.57 6.74
C ALA A 62 5.43 0.50 5.70
N TRP A 63 6.33 1.49 5.68
CA TRP A 63 7.48 1.49 4.78
C TRP A 63 8.41 0.29 5.01
N ALA A 64 8.64 -0.10 6.27
CA ALA A 64 9.41 -1.27 6.62
C ALA A 64 8.78 -2.56 6.08
N ALA A 65 7.45 -2.68 6.07
CA ALA A 65 6.76 -3.81 5.45
C ALA A 65 6.98 -3.86 3.94
N PHE A 66 6.89 -2.73 3.24
CA PHE A 66 7.25 -2.65 1.81
C PHE A 66 8.69 -3.13 1.58
N ARG A 67 9.66 -2.58 2.31
CA ARG A 67 11.08 -2.97 2.21
C ARG A 67 11.31 -4.44 2.53
N HIS A 68 10.58 -4.98 3.49
CA HIS A 68 10.67 -6.39 3.88
C HIS A 68 10.21 -7.33 2.76
N THR A 69 9.10 -7.00 2.09
CA THR A 69 8.63 -7.75 0.92
C THR A 69 9.64 -7.67 -0.23
N VAL A 70 10.19 -6.47 -0.50
CA VAL A 70 11.26 -6.31 -1.51
C VAL A 70 12.50 -7.15 -1.18
N GLU A 71 12.92 -7.20 0.10
CA GLU A 71 14.08 -7.98 0.51
C GLU A 71 13.85 -9.50 0.39
N LYS A 72 12.66 -9.98 0.80
CA LYS A 72 12.36 -11.42 0.82
C LYS A 72 11.92 -11.99 -0.51
N GLU A 73 11.11 -11.25 -1.26
CA GLU A 73 10.39 -11.73 -2.44
C GLU A 73 10.82 -10.98 -3.72
N GLY A 74 11.53 -9.85 -3.56
CA GLY A 74 11.94 -8.99 -4.66
C GLY A 74 10.82 -8.08 -5.15
N MET A 75 11.19 -7.09 -5.97
CA MET A 75 10.23 -6.16 -6.60
C MET A 75 9.17 -6.87 -7.46
N ARG A 76 9.47 -8.09 -7.91
CA ARG A 76 8.55 -8.93 -8.69
C ARG A 76 7.32 -9.37 -7.92
N ALA A 77 7.34 -9.30 -6.58
CA ALA A 77 6.17 -9.56 -5.74
C ALA A 77 4.98 -8.62 -6.06
N PHE A 78 5.27 -7.41 -6.56
CA PHE A 78 4.27 -6.41 -6.92
C PHE A 78 3.88 -6.42 -8.41
N LEU A 79 4.50 -7.27 -9.23
CA LEU A 79 4.01 -7.51 -10.58
C LEU A 79 2.80 -8.45 -10.51
N ASP A 80 1.92 -8.39 -11.51
CA ASP A 80 0.67 -9.15 -11.56
C ASP A 80 0.81 -10.59 -11.02
N GLN A 81 0.37 -10.80 -9.77
CA GLN A 81 -0.03 -12.09 -9.25
C GLN A 81 -1.55 -12.16 -9.29
N ALA A 82 -2.12 -12.25 -10.49
CA ALA A 82 -3.51 -12.69 -10.63
C ALA A 82 -3.59 -14.19 -10.31
N VAL A 83 -3.49 -14.57 -9.03
CA VAL A 83 -4.08 -15.84 -8.59
C VAL A 83 -5.56 -15.56 -8.41
N VAL A 84 -6.30 -15.60 -9.52
CA VAL A 84 -7.75 -15.80 -9.48
C VAL A 84 -7.95 -17.15 -8.80
N ILE A 85 -8.34 -17.16 -7.54
CA ILE A 85 -8.87 -18.38 -6.91
C ILE A 85 -10.25 -18.61 -7.56
N PRO A 86 -10.46 -19.68 -8.34
CA PRO A 86 -11.78 -19.93 -8.90
C PRO A 86 -12.75 -20.19 -7.75
N PHE A 87 -13.75 -19.32 -7.61
CA PHE A 87 -14.90 -19.61 -6.77
C PHE A 87 -15.61 -20.83 -7.35
N ARG A 88 -15.51 -21.95 -6.65
CA ARG A 88 -16.26 -23.17 -6.99
C ARG A 88 -17.64 -23.07 -6.36
N ARG A 89 -18.66 -22.76 -7.16
CA ARG A 89 -20.05 -23.21 -6.96
C ARG A 89 -20.70 -23.49 -8.30
#